data_AF-A0A849UDR9-F1
#
_entry.id   AF-A0A849UDR9-F1
#
_cell.length_a   1.000
_cell.length_b   1.000
_cell.length_c   1.000
_cell.angle_alpha   90.00
_cell.angle_beta   90.00
_cell.angle_gamma   90.00
#
_symmetry.space_group_name_H-M   'P 1'
#
loop_
_entity.id
_entity.type
_entity.pdbx_description
1 polymer ?
#
loop_
_entity_poly.entity_id
_entity_poly.type
_entity_poly.pdbx_seq_one_letter_code
_entity_poly.pdbx_strand_id
1 'polypeptide(L)'
;MIKFAALIIFLLMQSCAANNSYFGLHEGGYFLDASSCYRSSERKVSVKVPSGLSMTVVDVAIGNDSNVFGLCMKQLGHPPTQANPEDYLNVSRACFQEARDSSSPDETYANCVQHGRISAEIIPPEHSK
;
A
#
# COMPACT_ATOMS: atom_id res chain seq x y z
N MET A 1 -14.56 -36.34 -33.62
CA MET A 1 -14.79 -35.12 -32.81
C MET A 1 -14.20 -35.26 -31.41
N ILE A 2 -12.90 -35.55 -31.28
CA ILE A 2 -12.21 -35.72 -29.97
C ILE A 2 -10.78 -35.17 -30.08
N LYS A 3 -10.61 -33.97 -30.64
CA LYS A 3 -9.28 -33.33 -30.74
C LYS A 3 -9.26 -31.87 -30.27
N PHE A 4 -10.42 -31.22 -30.15
CA PHE A 4 -10.51 -29.84 -29.66
C PHE A 4 -10.66 -29.73 -28.12
N ALA A 5 -11.09 -30.80 -27.44
CA ALA A 5 -11.28 -30.77 -25.99
C ALA A 5 -9.95 -30.74 -25.20
N ALA A 6 -8.86 -31.30 -25.74
CA ALA A 6 -7.57 -31.35 -25.06
C ALA A 6 -6.85 -29.99 -25.05
N LEU A 7 -7.11 -29.13 -26.04
CA LEU A 7 -6.48 -27.82 -26.17
C LEU A 7 -7.04 -26.79 -25.16
N ILE A 8 -8.32 -26.92 -24.77
CA ILE A 8 -8.96 -26.03 -23.81
C ILE A 8 -8.47 -26.31 -22.37
N ILE A 9 -8.17 -27.57 -22.05
CA ILE A 9 -7.68 -27.95 -20.71
C ILE A 9 -6.24 -27.46 -20.48
N PHE A 10 -5.40 -27.45 -21.52
CA PHE A 10 -4.03 -26.93 -21.40
C PHE A 10 -4.00 -25.39 -21.27
N LEU A 11 -4.98 -24.69 -21.85
CA LEU A 11 -5.11 -23.24 -21.75
C LEU A 11 -5.67 -22.77 -20.38
N LEU A 12 -6.41 -23.62 -19.66
CA LEU A 12 -6.93 -23.28 -18.34
C LEU A 12 -5.92 -23.49 -17.19
N MET A 13 -4.83 -24.24 -17.40
CA MET A 13 -3.77 -24.39 -16.39
C MET A 13 -2.74 -23.26 -16.35
N GLN A 14 -2.82 -22.28 -17.27
CA GLN A 14 -2.07 -21.03 -17.17
C GLN A 14 -2.82 -19.94 -16.38
N SER A 15 -3.97 -20.28 -15.81
CA SER A 15 -4.65 -19.46 -14.79
C SER A 15 -3.81 -19.47 -13.52
N CYS A 16 -2.79 -18.62 -13.52
CA CYS A 16 -2.13 -18.04 -12.35
C CYS A 16 -1.77 -19.06 -11.27
N ALA A 17 -0.64 -19.73 -11.50
CA ALA A 17 0.32 -19.96 -10.43
C ALA A 17 0.67 -18.63 -9.75
N ALA A 18 -0.19 -18.14 -8.87
CA ALA A 18 0.16 -17.21 -7.80
C ALA A 18 0.74 -18.03 -6.63
N ASN A 19 1.71 -18.90 -6.96
CA ASN A 19 2.57 -19.53 -5.98
C ASN A 19 3.97 -19.02 -6.31
N ASN A 20 4.31 -17.87 -5.72
CA ASN A 20 5.70 -17.47 -5.61
C ASN A 20 5.89 -16.93 -4.19
N SER A 21 6.31 -17.83 -3.32
CA SER A 21 7.56 -17.67 -2.57
C SER A 21 7.98 -16.21 -2.33
N TYR A 22 7.52 -15.59 -1.25
CA TYR A 22 8.16 -14.39 -0.70
C TYR A 22 8.64 -14.64 0.73
N PHE A 23 9.53 -15.63 0.84
CA PHE A 23 10.63 -15.63 1.82
C PHE A 23 11.94 -15.38 1.07
N GLY A 24 11.92 -14.41 0.15
CA GLY A 24 13.10 -13.81 -0.45
C GLY A 24 13.15 -12.37 0.05
N LEU A 25 14.33 -11.89 0.44
CA LEU A 25 14.56 -10.50 0.80
C LEU A 25 13.86 -9.60 -0.24
N HIS A 26 12.84 -8.86 0.21
CA HIS A 26 12.21 -7.84 -0.61
C HIS A 26 13.25 -6.74 -0.79
N GLU A 27 13.78 -6.57 -2.01
CA GLU A 27 14.74 -5.50 -2.35
C GLU A 27 14.05 -4.14 -2.56
N GLY A 28 12.75 -4.03 -2.27
CA GLY A 28 12.05 -2.77 -2.24
C GLY A 28 12.53 -1.93 -1.06
N GLY A 29 12.94 -0.69 -1.33
CA GLY A 29 13.17 0.29 -0.28
C GLY A 29 11.86 0.63 0.43
N TYR A 30 11.94 1.03 1.71
CA TYR A 30 10.78 1.29 2.55
C TYR A 30 9.78 2.28 1.89
N PHE A 31 10.26 3.30 1.17
CA PHE A 31 9.39 4.23 0.45
C PHE A 31 8.65 3.57 -0.71
N LEU A 32 9.32 2.70 -1.48
CA LEU A 32 8.70 1.98 -2.59
C LEU A 32 7.61 1.02 -2.11
N ASP A 33 7.91 0.26 -1.06
CA ASP A 33 7.00 -0.69 -0.43
C ASP A 33 5.76 0.02 0.08
N ALA A 34 5.99 1.10 0.82
CA ALA A 34 4.92 1.90 1.35
C ALA A 34 4.09 2.51 0.22
N SER A 35 4.71 3.02 -0.85
CA SER A 35 3.99 3.60 -1.99
C SER A 35 3.09 2.57 -2.66
N SER A 36 3.61 1.35 -2.83
CA SER A 36 2.87 0.21 -3.36
C SER A 36 1.68 -0.18 -2.47
N CYS A 37 1.91 -0.30 -1.16
CA CYS A 37 0.88 -0.60 -0.18
C CYS A 37 -0.18 0.52 -0.07
N TYR A 38 0.22 1.77 -0.21
CA TYR A 38 -0.70 2.89 -0.23
C TYR A 38 -1.64 2.79 -1.44
N ARG A 39 -1.10 2.51 -2.63
CA ARG A 39 -1.89 2.30 -3.85
C ARG A 39 -2.80 1.08 -3.77
N SER A 40 -2.34 -0.02 -3.19
CA SER A 40 -3.15 -1.24 -3.05
C SER A 40 -4.29 -1.08 -2.04
N SER A 41 -4.12 -0.20 -1.05
CA SER A 41 -5.17 0.12 -0.07
C SER A 41 -6.23 1.10 -0.58
N GLU A 42 -6.13 1.62 -1.81
CA GLU A 42 -7.09 2.58 -2.36
C GLU A 42 -8.50 1.99 -2.46
N ARG A 43 -9.46 2.60 -1.76
CA ARG A 43 -10.88 2.38 -1.97
C ARG A 43 -11.32 3.19 -3.19
N LYS A 44 -11.94 2.53 -4.15
CA LYS A 44 -12.37 3.14 -5.41
C LYS A 44 -13.88 3.03 -5.58
N VAL A 45 -14.46 4.03 -6.23
CA VAL A 45 -15.83 3.98 -6.74
C VAL A 45 -15.81 4.18 -8.24
N SER A 46 -16.60 3.40 -8.95
CA SER A 46 -16.74 3.51 -10.40
C SER A 46 -17.81 4.53 -10.73
N VAL A 47 -17.43 5.58 -11.46
CA VAL A 47 -18.32 6.66 -11.88
C VAL A 47 -18.45 6.63 -13.39
N LYS A 48 -19.67 6.82 -13.91
CA LYS A 48 -19.90 7.02 -15.34
C LYS A 48 -19.70 8.49 -15.67
N VAL A 49 -18.74 8.79 -16.55
CA VAL A 49 -18.46 10.15 -17.03
C VAL A 49 -18.72 10.23 -18.53
N PRO A 50 -19.23 11.36 -19.04
CA PRO A 50 -19.33 11.60 -20.47
C PRO A 50 -17.94 11.63 -21.12
N SER A 51 -17.78 10.91 -22.22
CA SER A 51 -16.58 10.91 -23.06
C SER A 51 -16.99 10.98 -24.53
N GLY A 52 -16.94 12.19 -25.08
CA GLY A 52 -17.41 12.49 -26.43
C GLY A 52 -18.90 12.14 -26.60
N LEU A 53 -19.18 11.16 -27.46
CA LEU A 53 -20.54 10.68 -27.78
C LEU A 53 -21.00 9.50 -26.91
N SER A 54 -20.26 9.13 -25.86
CA SER A 54 -20.52 7.93 -25.06
C SER A 54 -20.33 8.17 -23.55
N MET A 55 -20.65 7.15 -22.75
CA MET A 55 -20.35 7.12 -21.32
C MET A 55 -19.17 6.17 -21.08
N THR A 56 -18.14 6.64 -20.37
CA THR A 56 -17.01 5.82 -19.92
C THR A 56 -17.10 5.60 -18.42
N VAL A 57 -16.78 4.39 -17.97
CA VAL A 57 -16.65 4.09 -16.53
C VAL A 57 -15.21 4.39 -16.12
N VAL A 58 -15.04 5.23 -15.12
CA VAL A 58 -13.73 5.56 -14.52
C VAL A 58 -13.75 5.24 -13.04
N ASP A 59 -12.66 4.66 -12.54
CA ASP A 59 -12.50 4.40 -11.12
C ASP A 59 -11.86 5.62 -10.44
N VAL A 60 -12.55 6.17 -9.45
CA VAL A 60 -12.10 7.32 -8.67
C VAL A 60 -11.73 6.85 -7.27
N ALA A 61 -10.53 7.18 -6.82
CA ALA A 61 -10.12 6.91 -5.44
C ALA A 61 -10.88 7.81 -4.46
N ILE A 62 -11.52 7.21 -3.46
CA ILE A 62 -12.31 7.90 -2.42
C ILE A 62 -11.66 7.83 -1.04
N GLY A 63 -10.49 7.22 -0.94
CA GLY A 63 -9.71 7.09 0.28
C GLY A 63 -8.90 5.82 0.27
N ASN A 64 -8.34 5.48 1.43
CA ASN A 64 -7.56 4.26 1.63
C ASN A 64 -8.20 3.44 2.76
N ASP A 65 -7.94 2.14 2.77
CA ASP A 65 -8.24 1.23 3.86
C ASP A 65 -6.98 1.03 4.71
N SER A 66 -7.02 1.54 5.94
CA SER A 66 -5.89 1.49 6.86
C SER A 66 -5.49 0.08 7.26
N ASN A 67 -6.44 -0.86 7.35
CA ASN A 67 -6.15 -2.25 7.67
C ASN A 67 -5.44 -2.94 6.51
N VAL A 68 -5.89 -2.70 5.27
CA VAL A 68 -5.22 -3.23 4.07
C VAL A 68 -3.80 -2.67 3.96
N PHE A 69 -3.61 -1.37 4.20
CA PHE A 69 -2.29 -0.75 4.22
C PHE A 69 -1.37 -1.39 5.27
N GLY A 70 -1.82 -1.47 6.53
CA GLY A 70 -1.03 -2.02 7.63
C GLY A 70 -0.68 -3.50 7.44
N LEU A 71 -1.60 -4.30 6.89
CA LEU A 71 -1.34 -5.70 6.55
C LEU A 71 -0.29 -5.83 5.43
N CYS A 72 -0.39 -5.00 4.39
CA CYS A 72 0.58 -4.99 3.29
C CYS A 72 1.99 -4.64 3.81
N MET A 73 2.12 -3.57 4.61
CA MET A 73 3.40 -3.17 5.19
C MET A 73 4.00 -4.25 6.10
N LYS A 74 3.16 -4.89 6.92
CA LYS A 74 3.59 -6.02 7.76
C LYS A 74 4.09 -7.20 6.92
N GLN A 75 3.44 -7.51 5.79
CA GLN A 75 3.87 -8.58 4.89
C GLN A 75 5.21 -8.28 4.22
N LEU A 76 5.52 -7.01 3.97
CA LEU A 76 6.79 -6.55 3.42
C LEU A 76 7.90 -6.35 4.47
N GLY A 77 7.63 -6.70 5.75
CA GLY A 77 8.63 -6.62 6.82
C GLY A 77 8.69 -5.27 7.55
N HIS A 78 7.73 -4.38 7.30
CA HIS A 78 7.62 -3.06 7.93
C HIS A 78 6.39 -3.00 8.86
N PRO A 79 6.37 -3.75 9.98
CA PRO A 79 5.20 -3.80 10.84
C PRO A 79 4.91 -2.41 11.46
N PRO A 80 3.64 -2.03 11.63
CA PRO A 80 3.31 -0.80 12.34
C PRO A 80 3.83 -0.86 13.79
N THR A 81 4.50 0.19 14.23
CA THR A 81 5.01 0.37 15.59
C THR A 81 3.84 0.68 16.53
N GLN A 82 3.08 -0.35 16.90
CA GLN A 82 2.02 -0.32 17.93
C GLN A 82 0.86 0.66 17.68
N ALA A 83 0.84 1.36 16.55
CA ALA A 83 -0.16 2.37 16.22
C ALA A 83 -1.46 1.74 15.68
N ASN A 84 -2.58 2.43 15.91
CA ASN A 84 -3.82 2.20 15.16
C ASN A 84 -3.49 2.23 13.66
N PRO A 85 -3.97 1.27 12.84
CA PRO A 85 -3.75 1.27 11.40
C PRO A 85 -4.07 2.61 10.73
N GLU A 86 -5.07 3.34 11.23
CA GLU A 86 -5.43 4.68 10.73
C GLU A 86 -4.33 5.72 10.98
N ASP A 87 -3.75 5.73 12.18
CA ASP A 87 -2.63 6.60 12.51
C ASP A 87 -1.40 6.27 11.67
N TYR A 88 -1.14 4.98 11.47
CA TYR A 88 -0.02 4.54 10.64
C TYR A 88 -0.19 4.97 9.17
N LEU A 89 -1.40 4.85 8.63
CA LEU A 89 -1.71 5.33 7.27
C LEU A 89 -1.59 6.87 7.17
N ASN A 90 -2.02 7.61 8.19
CA ASN A 90 -1.94 9.08 8.19
C ASN A 90 -0.48 9.56 8.28
N VAL A 91 0.33 8.95 9.16
CA VAL A 91 1.77 9.22 9.26
C VAL A 91 2.48 8.86 7.96
N SER A 92 2.21 7.67 7.43
CA SER A 92 2.71 7.21 6.13
C SER A 92 2.39 8.22 5.01
N ARG A 93 1.15 8.71 4.94
CA ARG A 93 0.73 9.72 3.95
C ARG A 93 1.54 11.01 4.06
N ALA A 94 1.75 11.53 5.26
CA ALA A 94 2.55 12.73 5.47
C ALA A 94 4.02 12.49 5.08
N CYS A 95 4.58 11.35 5.50
CA CYS A 95 5.96 10.98 5.17
C CYS A 95 6.20 10.77 3.68
N PHE A 96 5.19 10.31 2.90
CA PHE A 96 5.31 10.29 1.45
C PHE A 96 5.49 11.68 0.85
N GLN A 97 4.75 12.66 1.35
CA GLN A 97 4.84 14.03 0.83
C GLN A 97 6.23 14.61 1.10
N GLU A 98 6.84 14.29 2.23
CA GLU A 98 8.21 14.71 2.57
C GLU A 98 9.26 13.97 1.74
N ALA A 99 9.09 12.66 1.53
CA ALA A 99 10.08 11.83 0.86
C ALA A 99 10.10 11.96 -0.68
N ARG A 100 8.96 12.27 -1.31
CA ARG A 100 8.82 12.20 -2.79
C ARG A 100 9.79 13.11 -3.56
N ASP A 101 10.15 14.24 -2.97
CA ASP A 101 10.99 15.28 -3.61
C ASP A 101 12.44 15.24 -3.05
N SER A 102 12.76 14.26 -2.20
CA SER A 102 14.08 14.07 -1.59
C SER A 102 15.07 13.39 -2.54
N SER A 103 16.36 13.68 -2.37
CA SER A 103 17.45 12.94 -3.02
C SER A 103 17.63 11.52 -2.47
N SER A 104 17.04 11.21 -1.30
CA SER A 104 17.10 9.91 -0.64
C SER A 104 15.72 9.51 -0.08
N PRO A 105 14.73 9.21 -0.94
CA PRO A 105 13.33 9.01 -0.54
C PRO A 105 13.13 7.91 0.51
N ASP A 106 13.84 6.78 0.38
CA ASP A 106 13.73 5.67 1.34
C ASP A 106 14.19 6.06 2.75
N GLU A 107 15.34 6.73 2.87
CA GLU A 107 15.88 7.18 4.15
C GLU A 107 15.02 8.30 4.75
N THR A 108 14.59 9.26 3.93
CA THR A 108 13.69 10.34 4.35
C THR A 108 12.36 9.78 4.85
N TYR A 109 11.76 8.84 4.12
CA TYR A 109 10.51 8.19 4.52
C TYR A 109 10.67 7.37 5.80
N ALA A 110 11.71 6.53 5.88
CA ALA A 110 11.99 5.70 7.05
C ALA A 110 12.20 6.55 8.30
N ASN A 111 13.00 7.62 8.19
CA ASN A 111 13.22 8.58 9.27
C ASN A 111 11.92 9.28 9.67
N CYS A 112 11.13 9.76 8.70
CA CYS A 112 9.85 10.39 9.01
C CYS A 112 8.88 9.43 9.71
N VAL A 113 8.76 8.18 9.27
CA VAL A 113 7.87 7.20 9.93
C VAL A 113 8.37 6.85 11.32
N GLN A 114 9.69 6.71 11.51
CA GLN A 114 10.28 6.44 12.82
C GLN A 114 10.10 7.60 13.81
N HIS A 115 10.18 8.84 13.33
CA HIS A 115 9.99 10.06 14.14
C HIS A 115 8.55 10.59 14.09
N GLY A 116 7.68 9.92 13.33
CA GLY A 116 6.32 10.29 12.99
C GLY A 116 5.36 10.12 14.16
N ARG A 117 5.56 10.91 15.21
CA ARG A 117 4.52 11.29 16.16
C ARG A 117 3.82 12.52 15.60
N ILE A 118 2.91 12.33 14.66
CA ILE A 118 2.03 13.40 14.21
C ILE A 118 0.97 13.61 15.31
N SER A 119 1.28 14.54 16.21
CA SER A 119 0.33 15.31 17.03
C SER A 119 -0.55 14.53 18.02
N ALA A 120 0.04 13.68 18.85
CA ALA A 120 -0.52 13.37 20.18
C ALA A 120 0.49 13.80 21.23
N GLU A 121 0.03 14.64 22.15
CA GLU A 121 0.76 15.29 23.23
C GLU A 121 1.79 14.36 23.89
N ILE A 122 3.08 14.71 23.82
CA ILE A 122 4.08 14.08 24.68
C ILE A 122 3.87 14.68 26.07
N ILE A 123 3.19 13.95 26.96
CA ILE A 123 3.29 14.21 28.40
C ILE A 123 4.65 13.64 28.83
N PRO A 124 5.66 14.47 29.15
CA PRO A 124 6.87 13.95 29.75
C PRO A 124 6.52 13.38 31.13
N PRO A 125 7.21 12.32 31.60
CA PRO A 125 6.98 11.83 32.95
C PRO A 125 7.17 12.99 33.94
N GLU A 126 6.22 13.19 34.85
CA GLU A 126 6.42 14.08 35.98
C GLU A 126 7.63 13.58 36.76
N HIS A 127 8.78 14.20 36.51
CA HIS A 127 9.85 14.23 37.47
C HIS A 127 9.53 15.31 38.49
N SER A 128 8.90 14.92 39.60
CA SER A 128 8.90 15.60 40.90
C SER A 128 8.12 14.72 41.87
N LYS A 129 8.60 14.30 43.04
CA LYS A 129 9.78 14.65 43.85
C LYS A 129 10.09 13.46 44.77
#